data_AF-A0A8T7KN41-F1
#
_entry.id   AF-A0A8T7KN41-F1
#
_cell.length_a   1.000
_cell.length_b   1.000
_cell.length_c   1.000
_cell.angle_alpha   90.00
_cell.angle_beta   90.00
_cell.angle_gamma   90.00
#
_symmetry.space_group_name_H-M   'P 1'
#
loop_
_entity.id
_entity.type
_entity.pdbx_description
1 polymer ?
#
loop_
_entity_poly.entity_id
_entity_poly.type
_entity_poly.pdbx_seq_one_letter_code
_entity_poly.pdbx_strand_id
1 'polypeptide(L)'
;MTDSFIHSRVAQLTLKLASLTPSLERAQQSVRRLEAEQVPAGAVAGARAAQLSAARAMVATLEERARQVRVAINALHAELVEA
;
A
#
# COMPACT_ATOMS: atom_id res chain seq x y z
N MET A 1 0.36 -30.99 10.62
CA MET A 1 -0.73 -30.48 9.74
C MET A 1 -0.77 -28.95 9.71
N THR A 2 -0.46 -28.29 10.83
CA THR A 2 -0.37 -26.83 10.99
C THR A 2 0.73 -26.18 10.14
N ASP A 3 1.89 -26.80 10.05
CA ASP A 3 3.06 -26.29 9.31
C ASP A 3 2.78 -26.02 7.81
N SER A 4 2.24 -27.01 7.09
CA SER A 4 1.85 -26.88 5.68
C SER A 4 0.79 -25.79 5.46
N PHE A 5 -0.14 -25.62 6.41
CA PHE A 5 -1.14 -24.57 6.37
C PHE A 5 -0.52 -23.18 6.54
N ILE A 6 0.39 -23.01 7.51
CA ILE A 6 1.07 -21.73 7.75
C ILE A 6 1.93 -21.35 6.53
N HIS A 7 2.68 -22.30 5.96
CA HIS A 7 3.45 -22.07 4.73
C HIS A 7 2.57 -21.64 3.55
N SER A 8 1.43 -22.29 3.33
CA SER A 8 0.47 -21.88 2.29
C SER A 8 -0.05 -20.46 2.53
N ARG A 9 -0.35 -20.12 3.79
CA ARG A 9 -0.86 -18.81 4.17
C ARG A 9 0.18 -17.70 3.98
N VAL A 10 1.43 -17.95 4.36
CA VAL A 10 2.56 -17.04 4.12
C VAL A 10 2.77 -16.82 2.62
N ALA A 11 2.69 -17.86 1.80
CA ALA A 11 2.81 -17.74 0.34
C ALA A 11 1.70 -16.85 -0.24
N GLN A 12 0.44 -17.04 0.18
CA GLN A 12 -0.69 -16.19 -0.23
C GLN A 12 -0.49 -14.72 0.19
N LEU A 13 -0.05 -14.47 1.42
CA LEU A 13 0.18 -13.11 1.92
C LEU A 13 1.36 -12.44 1.19
N THR A 14 2.40 -13.20 0.86
CA THR A 14 3.54 -12.72 0.07
C THR A 14 3.10 -12.31 -1.33
N LEU A 15 2.29 -13.12 -2.00
CA LEU A 15 1.70 -12.78 -3.30
C LEU A 15 0.82 -11.52 -3.21
N LYS A 16 0.02 -11.41 -2.15
CA LYS A 16 -0.80 -10.23 -1.89
C LYS A 16 0.07 -8.98 -1.72
N LEU A 17 1.16 -9.07 -0.97
CA LEU A 17 2.11 -7.97 -0.81
C LEU A 17 2.74 -7.57 -2.16
N ALA A 18 3.18 -8.54 -2.95
CA ALA A 18 3.74 -8.30 -4.28
C ALA A 18 2.73 -7.61 -5.22
N SER A 19 1.45 -7.96 -5.13
CA SER A 19 0.38 -7.32 -5.92
C SER A 19 0.07 -5.87 -5.50
N LEU A 20 0.39 -5.50 -4.25
CA LEU A 20 0.17 -4.14 -3.74
C LEU A 20 1.25 -3.17 -4.23
N THR A 21 2.49 -3.64 -4.41
CA THR A 21 3.62 -2.84 -4.88
C THR A 21 3.34 -1.99 -6.13
N PRO A 22 2.87 -2.55 -7.26
CA PRO A 22 2.61 -1.74 -8.47
C PRO A 22 1.44 -0.77 -8.27
N SER A 23 0.52 -1.03 -7.34
CA SER A 23 -0.57 -0.10 -7.04
C SER A 23 -0.08 1.09 -6.21
N LEU A 24 0.84 0.83 -5.27
CA LEU A 24 1.48 1.84 -4.44
C LEU A 24 2.40 2.74 -5.28
N GLU A 25 3.20 2.17 -6.17
CA GLU A 25 4.05 2.93 -7.10
C GLU A 25 3.23 3.86 -8.00
N ARG A 26 2.12 3.37 -8.57
CA ARG A 26 1.22 4.19 -9.40
C ARG A 26 0.59 5.33 -8.59
N ALA A 27 0.16 5.07 -7.36
CA ALA A 27 -0.41 6.10 -6.49
C ALA A 27 0.63 7.17 -6.13
N GLN A 28 1.86 6.76 -5.79
CA GLN A 28 2.97 7.69 -5.51
C GLN A 28 3.36 8.50 -6.75
N GLN A 29 3.39 7.88 -7.94
CA GLN A 29 3.63 8.59 -9.19
C GLN A 29 2.52 9.62 -9.49
N SER A 30 1.26 9.27 -9.19
CA SER A 30 0.14 10.22 -9.30
C SER A 30 0.37 11.42 -8.40
N VAL A 31 0.69 11.22 -7.11
CA VAL A 31 1.01 12.32 -6.18
C VAL A 31 2.12 13.20 -6.72
N ARG A 32 3.24 12.63 -7.18
CA ARG A 32 4.37 13.41 -7.73
C ARG A 32 3.99 14.23 -8.96
N ARG A 33 3.16 13.67 -9.86
CA ARG A 33 2.63 14.42 -11.01
C ARG A 33 1.73 15.57 -10.55
N LEU A 34 0.86 15.30 -9.58
CA LEU A 34 -0.04 16.30 -9.03
C LEU A 34 0.71 17.46 -8.34
N GLU A 35 1.85 17.16 -7.72
CA GLU A 35 2.74 18.14 -7.06
C GLU A 35 3.63 18.92 -8.03
N ALA A 36 4.08 18.30 -9.13
CA ALA A 36 4.98 18.92 -10.10
C ALA A 36 4.26 19.84 -11.11
N GLU A 37 2.94 19.64 -11.31
CA GLU A 37 2.15 20.50 -12.18
C GLU A 37 1.97 21.90 -11.55
N GLN A 38 2.56 22.93 -12.17
CA GLN A 38 2.30 24.32 -11.82
C GLN A 38 0.90 24.71 -12.29
N VAL A 39 0.06 25.21 -11.37
CA VAL A 39 -1.34 25.56 -11.67
C VAL A 39 -1.54 27.07 -11.49
N PRO A 40 -2.14 27.78 -12.47
CA PRO A 40 -2.51 29.17 -12.32
C PRO A 40 -3.57 29.35 -11.21
N ALA A 41 -3.45 30.46 -10.46
CA ALA A 41 -4.34 30.76 -9.34
C ALA A 41 -5.80 30.90 -9.81
N GLY A 42 -6.74 30.22 -9.11
CA GLY A 42 -8.17 30.27 -9.41
C GLY A 42 -8.95 29.06 -8.90
N ALA A 43 -10.20 28.89 -9.32
CA ALA A 43 -11.09 27.79 -8.90
C ALA A 43 -10.51 26.37 -9.16
N VAL A 44 -9.60 26.25 -10.13
CA VAL A 44 -8.87 25.00 -10.44
C VAL A 44 -7.93 24.60 -9.30
N ALA A 45 -7.39 25.56 -8.54
CA ALA A 45 -6.49 25.27 -7.42
C ALA A 45 -7.17 24.50 -6.28
N GLY A 46 -8.44 24.80 -5.99
CA GLY A 46 -9.22 24.10 -4.95
C GLY A 46 -9.54 22.66 -5.33
N ALA A 47 -10.04 22.45 -6.54
CA ALA A 47 -10.29 21.11 -7.08
C ALA A 47 -9.00 20.27 -7.13
N ARG A 48 -7.86 20.92 -7.44
CA ARG A 48 -6.56 20.26 -7.45
C ARG A 48 -6.05 19.90 -6.06
N ALA A 49 -6.20 20.79 -5.09
CA ALA A 49 -5.85 20.49 -3.70
C ALA A 49 -6.64 19.29 -3.17
N ALA A 50 -7.92 19.18 -3.53
CA ALA A 50 -8.74 18.00 -3.21
C ALA A 50 -8.24 16.73 -3.91
N GLN A 51 -7.87 16.80 -5.20
CA GLN A 51 -7.27 15.67 -5.93
C GLN A 51 -5.95 15.22 -5.31
N LEU A 52 -5.07 16.15 -4.95
CA LEU A 52 -3.79 15.84 -4.31
C LEU A 52 -4.01 15.23 -2.92
N SER A 53 -4.94 15.78 -2.14
CA SER A 53 -5.34 15.22 -0.85
C SER A 53 -5.85 13.78 -0.97
N ALA A 54 -6.75 13.52 -1.93
CA ALA A 54 -7.28 12.20 -2.21
C ALA A 54 -6.18 11.22 -2.65
N ALA A 55 -5.27 11.64 -3.53
CA ALA A 55 -4.15 10.82 -3.98
C ALA A 55 -3.20 10.47 -2.82
N ARG A 56 -2.91 11.42 -1.92
CA ARG A 56 -2.11 11.18 -0.71
C ARG A 56 -2.82 10.21 0.25
N ALA A 57 -4.13 10.35 0.43
CA ALA A 57 -4.92 9.42 1.24
C ALA A 57 -4.92 7.99 0.67
N MET A 58 -4.96 7.85 -0.66
CA MET A 58 -4.84 6.56 -1.33
C MET A 58 -3.47 5.92 -1.10
N VAL A 59 -2.38 6.69 -1.20
CA VAL A 59 -1.02 6.20 -0.88
C VAL A 59 -0.95 5.71 0.56
N ALA A 60 -1.41 6.52 1.53
CA ALA A 60 -1.39 6.15 2.94
C ALA A 60 -2.21 4.87 3.22
N THR A 61 -3.36 4.71 2.55
CA THR A 61 -4.20 3.51 2.67
C THR A 61 -3.49 2.26 2.13
N LEU A 62 -2.82 2.38 0.98
CA LEU A 62 -2.07 1.27 0.39
C LEU A 62 -0.83 0.90 1.22
N GLU A 63 -0.13 1.90 1.77
CA GLU A 63 1.00 1.72 2.68
C GLU A 63 0.57 0.98 3.95
N GLU A 64 -0.55 1.39 4.54
CA GLU A 64 -1.07 0.74 5.74
C GLU A 64 -1.51 -0.70 5.45
N ARG A 65 -2.17 -0.94 4.32
CA ARG A 65 -2.51 -2.30 3.89
C ARG A 65 -1.27 -3.17 3.70
N ALA A 66 -0.20 -2.62 3.13
CA ALA A 66 1.07 -3.32 2.99
C ALA A 66 1.72 -3.62 4.36
N ARG A 67 1.67 -2.66 5.29
CA ARG A 67 2.13 -2.83 6.68
C ARG A 67 1.40 -3.98 7.36
N GLN A 68 0.06 -4.01 7.29
CA GLN A 68 -0.75 -5.06 7.89
C GLN A 68 -0.42 -6.45 7.33
N VAL A 69 -0.21 -6.56 6.01
CA VAL A 69 0.19 -7.83 5.38
C VAL A 69 1.57 -8.28 5.88
N ARG A 70 2.54 -7.36 6.02
CA ARG A 70 3.86 -7.69 6.58
C ARG A 70 3.78 -8.14 8.04
N VAL A 71 2.97 -7.47 8.86
CA VAL A 71 2.73 -7.86 10.26
C VAL A 71 2.14 -9.26 10.32
N ALA A 72 1.16 -9.58 9.47
CA ALA A 72 0.56 -10.91 9.40
C ALA A 72 1.57 -12.00 8.99
N ILE A 73 2.45 -11.72 8.01
CA ILE A 73 3.53 -12.64 7.63
C ILE A 73 4.48 -12.88 8.81
N ASN A 74 4.90 -11.82 9.49
CA ASN A 74 5.82 -11.91 10.61
C ASN A 74 5.21 -12.69 11.79
N ALA A 75 3.92 -12.48 12.08
CA ALA A 75 3.20 -13.25 13.11
C ALA A 75 3.18 -14.74 12.77
N LEU A 76 2.87 -15.10 11.53
CA LEU A 76 2.89 -16.49 11.08
C LEU A 76 4.29 -17.11 11.12
N HIS A 77 5.34 -16.34 10.82
CA HIS A 77 6.72 -16.81 10.99
C HIS A 77 7.09 -17.01 12.46
N ALA A 78 6.62 -16.16 13.38
CA ALA A 78 6.83 -16.35 14.80
C ALA A 78 6.17 -17.64 15.29
N GLU A 79 4.93 -17.90 14.87
CA GLU A 79 4.22 -19.16 15.16
C GLU A 79 4.98 -20.41 14.64
N LEU A 80 5.71 -20.29 13.52
CA LEU A 80 6.55 -21.37 12.98
C LEU A 80 7.85 -21.60 13.77
N VAL A 81 8.42 -20.56 14.37
CA VAL A 81 9.65 -20.65 15.18
C VAL A 81 9.34 -21.16 16.59
N GLU A 82 8.14 -20.89 17.09
CA GLU A 82 7.66 -21.34 18.40
C GLU A 82 7.01 -22.75 18.39
N ALA A 83 6.76 -23.34 17.21
CA ALA A 83 6.17 -24.67 17.01
C ALA A 83 7.21 -25.80 16.95
#